data_AF-A0A2N2HUA5-F1
#
_entry.id   AF-A0A2N2HUA5-F1
#
_cell.length_a   1.000
_cell.length_b   1.000
_cell.length_c   1.000
_cell.angle_alpha   90.00
_cell.angle_beta   90.00
_cell.angle_gamma   90.00
#
_symmetry.space_group_name_H-M   'P 1'
#
loop_
_entity.id
_entity.type
_entity.pdbx_description
1 polymer ?
#
loop_
_entity_poly.entity_id
_entity_poly.type
_entity_poly.pdbx_seq_one_letter_code
_entity_poly.pdbx_strand_id
1 'polypeptide(L)'
;GYNCSSPTNNSLTTPLVGYQTLNGSAQTLINALNTADPLGSNTPTKAALHGLAGFTEANQTSGRITIAILITDGIPNSCAPDDGPTLGSIAAAHLAATGIRTYVIGMTGLSAEGFNVLEAIAAEGGAPSHTQYCSPGVNPCHFYNVGQGDSQVFIDVLEAIQKNAIGCTYSLPTTDAGIVDPNQIEVQYTPGGTGTPVDLERVGSAAACVANAWYYDGSSPPNIVLCPSSCSQVEADPQARVDILVGCEGS
;
A
#
# COMPACT_ATOMS: atom_id res chain seq x y z
N GLY A 1 20.18 17.01 6.81
CA GLY A 1 20.84 16.15 5.81
C GLY A 1 20.01 14.90 5.66
N TYR A 2 20.03 14.27 4.48
CA TYR A 2 19.31 13.01 4.25
C TYR A 2 19.93 11.91 5.12
N ASN A 3 19.14 11.32 6.02
CA ASN A 3 19.57 10.15 6.79
C ASN A 3 19.09 8.89 6.06
N CYS A 4 20.05 8.12 5.56
CA CYS A 4 19.83 7.01 4.64
C CYS A 4 20.01 5.64 5.27
N SER A 5 20.09 5.59 6.59
CA SER A 5 20.28 4.36 7.37
C SER A 5 19.20 4.17 8.43
N SER A 6 18.24 5.10 8.57
CA SER A 6 17.23 5.02 9.62
C SER A 6 15.91 5.72 9.22
N PRO A 7 14.75 5.17 9.63
CA PRO A 7 13.46 5.86 9.60
C PRO A 7 13.34 6.97 10.66
N THR A 8 14.37 7.20 11.48
CA THR A 8 14.40 8.28 12.47
C THR A 8 15.49 9.31 12.16
N ASN A 9 15.25 10.58 12.50
CA ASN A 9 16.22 11.67 12.32
C ASN A 9 16.60 11.94 10.84
N ASN A 10 15.62 11.92 9.94
CA ASN A 10 15.79 12.26 8.53
C ASN A 10 14.91 13.47 8.18
N SER A 11 15.34 14.38 7.31
CA SER A 11 14.48 15.48 6.85
C SER A 11 13.26 15.01 6.05
N LEU A 12 13.26 13.75 5.59
CA LEU A 12 12.16 13.12 4.86
C LEU A 12 11.25 12.24 5.73
N THR A 13 11.42 12.24 7.06
CA THR A 13 10.52 11.50 7.97
C THR A 13 9.37 12.34 8.51
N THR A 14 9.42 13.66 8.32
CA THR A 14 8.34 14.56 8.71
C THR A 14 7.52 14.89 7.47
N PRO A 15 6.24 14.50 7.40
CA PRO A 15 5.41 14.83 6.26
C PRO A 15 5.11 16.33 6.24
N LEU A 16 4.99 16.91 5.05
CA LEU A 16 4.50 18.28 4.87
C LEU A 16 3.07 18.45 5.39
N VAL A 17 2.31 17.36 5.42
CA VAL A 17 0.92 17.29 5.84
C VAL A 17 0.79 16.13 6.82
N GLY A 18 0.39 16.41 8.06
CA GLY A 18 0.23 15.37 9.09
C GLY A 18 -0.84 14.33 8.73
N TYR A 19 -0.83 13.19 9.44
CA TYR A 19 -1.83 12.13 9.25
C TYR A 19 -3.23 12.62 9.57
N GLN A 20 -4.15 12.57 8.60
CA GLN A 20 -5.51 13.08 8.75
C GLN A 20 -6.45 12.56 7.65
N THR A 21 -7.76 12.67 7.88
CA THR A 21 -8.78 12.32 6.86
C THR A 21 -8.86 13.37 5.75
N LEU A 22 -8.96 12.92 4.49
CA LEU A 22 -9.06 13.79 3.30
C LEU A 22 -10.16 14.87 3.41
N ASN A 23 -11.35 14.53 3.90
CA ASN A 23 -12.48 15.46 3.96
C ASN A 23 -12.25 16.67 4.90
N GLY A 24 -11.34 16.56 5.88
CA GLY A 24 -11.01 17.65 6.79
C GLY A 24 -9.91 18.57 6.26
N SER A 25 -9.11 18.11 5.29
CA SER A 25 -7.80 18.70 5.02
C SER A 25 -7.32 18.60 3.58
N ALA A 26 -8.22 18.28 2.64
CA ALA A 26 -7.91 18.26 1.21
C ALA A 26 -7.23 19.56 0.75
N GLN A 27 -7.69 20.72 1.25
CA GLN A 27 -7.07 22.00 0.94
C GLN A 27 -5.64 22.13 1.48
N THR A 28 -5.35 21.58 2.67
CA THR A 28 -4.00 21.56 3.23
C THR A 28 -3.07 20.72 2.37
N LEU A 29 -3.55 19.57 1.89
CA LEU A 29 -2.79 18.71 0.97
C LEU A 29 -2.55 19.39 -0.37
N ILE A 30 -3.59 19.98 -0.97
CA ILE A 30 -3.48 20.75 -2.22
C ILE A 30 -2.47 21.88 -2.07
N ASN A 31 -2.54 22.64 -0.98
CA ASN A 31 -1.61 23.73 -0.72
C ASN A 31 -0.17 23.21 -0.61
N ALA A 32 0.05 22.13 0.16
CA ALA A 32 1.37 21.54 0.32
C ALA A 32 1.97 21.06 -1.01
N LEU A 33 1.16 20.43 -1.87
CA LEU A 33 1.57 20.00 -3.22
C LEU A 33 1.90 21.19 -4.12
N ASN A 34 1.07 22.24 -4.11
CA ASN A 34 1.28 23.43 -4.94
C ASN A 34 2.49 24.28 -4.51
N THR A 35 2.91 24.18 -3.25
CA THR A 35 4.07 24.91 -2.71
C THR A 35 5.32 24.04 -2.57
N ALA A 36 5.26 22.77 -2.98
CA ALA A 36 6.41 21.87 -2.90
C ALA A 36 7.45 22.26 -3.94
N ASP A 37 8.63 22.69 -3.48
CA ASP A 37 9.77 23.02 -4.33
C ASP A 37 10.83 21.91 -4.26
N PRO A 38 11.52 21.61 -5.38
CA PRO A 38 12.65 20.69 -5.38
C PRO A 38 13.73 21.13 -4.40
N LEU A 39 14.13 20.24 -3.49
CA LEU A 39 15.14 20.52 -2.46
C LEU A 39 16.59 20.48 -2.99
N GLY A 40 16.79 20.30 -4.29
CA GLY A 40 18.08 20.25 -4.97
C GLY A 40 18.07 19.35 -6.21
N SER A 41 19.26 19.05 -6.74
CA SER A 41 19.47 18.17 -7.91
C SER A 41 19.49 16.67 -7.58
N ASN A 42 19.29 16.34 -6.31
CA ASN A 42 19.47 15.00 -5.78
C ASN A 42 18.11 14.30 -5.64
N THR A 43 18.08 13.00 -5.91
CA THR A 43 16.90 12.14 -5.71
C THR A 43 17.19 11.17 -4.55
N PRO A 44 16.89 11.56 -3.30
CA PRO A 44 17.22 10.79 -2.10
C PRO A 44 16.22 9.66 -1.82
N THR A 45 16.00 8.78 -2.80
CA THR A 45 14.96 7.73 -2.75
C THR A 45 15.10 6.78 -1.57
N LYS A 46 16.33 6.40 -1.19
CA LYS A 46 16.57 5.59 0.01
C LYS A 46 16.03 6.24 1.29
N ALA A 47 16.33 7.52 1.48
CA ALA A 47 15.85 8.30 2.60
C ALA A 47 14.32 8.48 2.55
N ALA A 48 13.75 8.66 1.36
CA ALA A 48 12.30 8.74 1.18
C ALA A 48 11.61 7.41 1.55
N LEU A 49 12.15 6.26 1.14
CA LEU A 49 11.62 4.93 1.49
C LEU A 49 11.63 4.68 2.99
N HIS A 50 12.71 5.03 3.70
CA HIS A 50 12.74 4.93 5.16
C HIS A 50 11.73 5.85 5.83
N GLY A 51 11.58 7.09 5.34
CA GLY A 51 10.57 8.03 5.84
C GLY A 51 9.15 7.52 5.66
N LEU A 52 8.85 7.02 4.46
CA LEU A 52 7.55 6.44 4.11
C LEU A 52 7.24 5.17 4.92
N ALA A 53 8.21 4.26 5.09
CA ALA A 53 8.05 3.06 5.90
C ALA A 53 7.78 3.40 7.38
N GLY A 54 8.61 4.27 7.98
CA GLY A 54 8.44 4.67 9.38
C GLY A 54 7.14 5.44 9.63
N PHE A 55 6.74 6.30 8.70
CA PHE A 55 5.50 7.07 8.84
C PHE A 55 4.26 6.18 8.76
N THR A 56 4.20 5.28 7.77
CA THR A 56 3.05 4.39 7.59
C THR A 56 2.94 3.35 8.69
N GLU A 57 4.06 2.79 9.17
CA GLU A 57 4.11 1.89 10.32
C GLU A 57 3.52 2.55 11.57
N ALA A 58 3.89 3.80 11.85
CA ALA A 58 3.46 4.54 13.04
C ALA A 58 2.01 5.07 12.98
N ASN A 59 1.37 5.09 11.80
CA ASN A 59 0.06 5.71 11.58
C ASN A 59 -1.00 4.75 11.05
N GLN A 60 -0.89 3.46 11.36
CA GLN A 60 -1.94 2.49 11.06
C GLN A 60 -3.20 2.77 11.89
N THR A 61 -4.37 2.55 11.28
CA THR A 61 -5.66 2.72 11.95
C THR A 61 -6.44 1.42 11.83
N SER A 62 -6.85 0.84 12.96
CA SER A 62 -7.65 -0.39 12.97
C SER A 62 -8.90 -0.24 12.09
N GLY A 63 -9.20 -1.27 11.28
CA GLY A 63 -10.31 -1.25 10.33
C GLY A 63 -10.09 -0.38 9.09
N ARG A 64 -8.87 0.13 8.85
CA ARG A 64 -8.49 0.82 7.61
C ARG A 64 -7.30 0.16 6.96
N ILE A 65 -7.28 0.17 5.64
CA ILE A 65 -6.11 -0.27 4.89
C ILE A 65 -5.15 0.91 4.74
N THR A 66 -3.93 0.71 5.20
CA THR A 66 -2.81 1.62 4.97
C THR A 66 -1.99 1.10 3.80
N ILE A 67 -1.64 2.00 2.87
CA ILE A 67 -0.69 1.72 1.79
C ILE A 67 0.37 2.81 1.73
N ALA A 68 1.52 2.45 1.17
CA ALA A 68 2.59 3.36 0.84
C ALA A 68 2.60 3.63 -0.67
N ILE A 69 2.78 4.89 -1.08
CA ILE A 69 2.98 5.26 -2.48
C ILE A 69 4.25 6.13 -2.59
N LEU A 70 5.23 5.67 -3.34
CA LEU A 70 6.40 6.44 -3.76
C LEU A 70 6.16 7.01 -5.16
N ILE A 71 6.39 8.32 -5.33
CA ILE A 71 6.26 9.00 -6.63
C ILE A 71 7.61 9.65 -6.97
N THR A 72 8.15 9.42 -8.17
CA THR A 72 9.43 10.02 -8.57
C THR A 72 9.64 10.10 -10.08
N ASP A 73 10.32 11.15 -10.53
CA ASP A 73 10.81 11.38 -11.89
C ASP A 73 12.33 11.15 -12.02
N GLY A 74 13.04 10.92 -10.91
CA GLY A 74 14.48 10.97 -10.82
C GLY A 74 15.14 9.63 -10.51
N ILE A 75 16.34 9.43 -11.04
CA ILE A 75 17.16 8.25 -10.72
C ILE A 75 17.78 8.46 -9.32
N PRO A 76 17.65 7.50 -8.39
CA PRO A 76 18.26 7.59 -7.06
C PRO A 76 19.77 7.88 -7.13
N ASN A 77 20.25 8.90 -6.42
CA ASN A 77 21.64 9.36 -6.56
C ASN A 77 22.29 9.94 -5.29
N SER A 78 21.65 9.78 -4.12
CA SER A 78 22.03 10.54 -2.92
C SER A 78 22.72 9.71 -1.85
N CYS A 79 22.55 8.38 -1.86
CA CYS A 79 22.88 7.50 -0.75
C CYS A 79 23.30 6.09 -1.18
N ALA A 80 24.37 5.97 -1.97
CA ALA A 80 24.84 4.69 -2.48
C ALA A 80 24.99 3.57 -1.42
N PRO A 81 24.71 2.30 -1.76
CA PRO A 81 24.17 1.84 -3.04
C PRO A 81 22.68 2.20 -3.17
N ASP A 82 22.28 2.85 -4.26
CA ASP A 82 20.88 3.22 -4.54
C ASP A 82 20.31 2.36 -5.70
N ASP A 83 20.74 1.10 -5.78
CA ASP A 83 20.30 0.15 -6.79
C ASP A 83 19.00 -0.55 -6.41
N GLY A 84 18.39 -1.22 -7.39
CA GLY A 84 17.13 -1.96 -7.24
C GLY A 84 17.14 -2.94 -6.07
N PRO A 85 18.14 -3.82 -5.93
CA PRO A 85 18.23 -4.75 -4.80
C PRO A 85 18.27 -4.04 -3.45
N THR A 86 19.05 -2.96 -3.32
CA THR A 86 19.15 -2.22 -2.05
C THR A 86 17.83 -1.55 -1.71
N LEU A 87 17.23 -0.83 -2.65
CA LEU A 87 16.00 -0.08 -2.39
C LEU A 87 14.78 -1.00 -2.24
N GLY A 88 14.71 -2.06 -3.04
CA GLY A 88 13.69 -3.12 -2.91
C GLY A 88 13.74 -3.82 -1.55
N SER A 89 14.93 -4.07 -1.00
CA SER A 89 15.05 -4.68 0.33
C SER A 89 14.43 -3.85 1.47
N ILE A 90 14.38 -2.51 1.32
CA ILE A 90 13.73 -1.64 2.30
C ILE A 90 12.20 -1.81 2.21
N ALA A 91 11.66 -1.88 1.00
CA ALA A 91 10.23 -2.11 0.77
C ALA A 91 9.81 -3.51 1.22
N ALA A 92 10.62 -4.55 0.93
CA ALA A 92 10.39 -5.91 1.42
C ALA A 92 10.42 -6.00 2.95
N ALA A 93 11.39 -5.36 3.59
CA ALA A 93 11.48 -5.35 5.06
C ALA A 93 10.25 -4.66 5.68
N HIS A 94 9.79 -3.55 5.09
CA HIS A 94 8.58 -2.86 5.54
C HIS A 94 7.32 -3.72 5.36
N LEU A 95 7.16 -4.36 4.21
CA LEU A 95 6.06 -5.29 3.94
C LEU A 95 6.06 -6.45 4.93
N ALA A 96 7.21 -7.08 5.17
CA ALA A 96 7.34 -8.20 6.09
C ALA A 96 7.03 -7.82 7.55
N ALA A 97 7.37 -6.60 7.96
CA ALA A 97 7.12 -6.11 9.32
C ALA A 97 5.67 -5.68 9.57
N THR A 98 4.98 -5.16 8.54
CA THR A 98 3.71 -4.44 8.73
C THR A 98 2.54 -4.97 7.90
N GLY A 99 2.80 -5.74 6.85
CA GLY A 99 1.80 -6.09 5.83
C GLY A 99 1.43 -4.94 4.89
N ILE A 100 2.02 -3.75 5.04
CA ILE A 100 1.74 -2.57 4.22
C ILE A 100 2.46 -2.69 2.88
N ARG A 101 1.69 -2.63 1.79
CA ARG A 101 2.22 -2.65 0.41
C ARG A 101 2.78 -1.29 0.01
N THR A 102 3.90 -1.32 -0.72
CA THR A 102 4.50 -0.13 -1.32
C THR A 102 4.25 -0.13 -2.83
N TYR A 103 3.51 0.86 -3.31
CA TYR A 103 3.28 1.14 -4.72
C TYR A 103 4.25 2.21 -5.22
N VAL A 104 4.62 2.15 -6.49
CA VAL A 104 5.56 3.08 -7.10
C VAL A 104 4.96 3.68 -8.36
N ILE A 105 5.02 5.01 -8.45
CA ILE A 105 4.62 5.79 -9.62
C ILE A 105 5.85 6.53 -10.16
N GLY A 106 6.30 6.12 -11.33
CA GLY A 106 7.37 6.76 -12.09
C GLY A 106 6.85 7.83 -13.04
N MET A 107 7.64 8.87 -13.26
CA MET A 107 7.40 9.91 -14.27
C MET A 107 8.53 9.95 -15.30
N THR A 108 8.34 10.71 -16.38
CA THR A 108 9.38 10.94 -17.40
C THR A 108 10.55 11.67 -16.77
N GLY A 109 11.77 11.23 -17.08
CA GLY A 109 13.00 11.69 -16.43
C GLY A 109 13.91 10.52 -16.04
N LEU A 110 13.32 9.32 -15.93
CA LEU A 110 14.01 8.08 -15.65
C LEU A 110 14.62 7.44 -16.91
N SER A 111 15.83 6.90 -16.77
CA SER A 111 16.42 5.99 -17.75
C SER A 111 15.81 4.58 -17.64
N ALA A 112 16.17 3.67 -18.55
CA ALA A 112 15.79 2.26 -18.46
C ALA A 112 16.26 1.63 -17.12
N GLU A 113 17.47 1.99 -16.66
CA GLU A 113 17.98 1.59 -15.36
C GLU A 113 17.13 2.14 -14.21
N GLY A 114 16.70 3.40 -14.31
CA GLY A 114 15.78 4.00 -13.33
C GLY A 114 14.47 3.22 -13.20
N PHE A 115 13.87 2.82 -14.33
CA PHE A 115 12.65 2.00 -14.29
C PHE A 115 12.88 0.60 -13.71
N ASN A 116 14.04 -0.02 -13.94
CA ASN A 116 14.38 -1.29 -13.29
C ASN A 116 14.51 -1.15 -11.76
N VAL A 117 14.99 0.00 -11.28
CA VAL A 117 15.03 0.29 -9.84
C VAL A 117 13.61 0.46 -9.28
N LEU A 118 12.74 1.19 -9.98
CA LEU A 118 11.33 1.34 -9.55
C LEU A 118 10.58 0.01 -9.54
N GLU A 119 10.81 -0.82 -10.55
CA GLU A 119 10.27 -2.17 -10.64
C GLU A 119 10.69 -3.02 -9.43
N ALA A 120 11.97 -3.01 -9.07
CA ALA A 120 12.46 -3.74 -7.89
C ALA A 120 11.79 -3.26 -6.59
N ILE A 121 11.62 -1.94 -6.42
CA ILE A 121 10.94 -1.39 -5.23
C ILE A 121 9.47 -1.83 -5.19
N ALA A 122 8.75 -1.75 -6.30
CA ALA A 122 7.33 -2.10 -6.35
C ALA A 122 7.10 -3.61 -6.16
N ALA A 123 7.90 -4.45 -6.83
CA ALA A 123 7.80 -5.90 -6.73
C ALA A 123 8.12 -6.40 -5.31
N GLU A 124 9.24 -5.98 -4.73
CA GLU A 124 9.63 -6.33 -3.36
C GLU A 124 8.72 -5.68 -2.30
N GLY A 125 8.14 -4.52 -2.62
CA GLY A 125 7.12 -3.85 -1.83
C GLY A 125 5.73 -4.51 -1.89
N GLY A 126 5.58 -5.58 -2.68
CA GLY A 126 4.35 -6.36 -2.78
C GLY A 126 3.24 -5.71 -3.59
N ALA A 127 3.54 -4.73 -4.46
CA ALA A 127 2.56 -4.32 -5.47
C ALA A 127 2.25 -5.51 -6.40
N PRO A 128 1.03 -5.66 -6.94
CA PRO A 128 0.71 -6.72 -7.89
C PRO A 128 1.24 -6.41 -9.30
N SER A 129 1.56 -7.46 -10.05
CA SER A 129 1.98 -7.34 -11.45
C SER A 129 0.80 -6.98 -12.35
N HIS A 130 1.01 -6.07 -13.31
CA HIS A 130 0.03 -5.64 -14.29
C HIS A 130 0.69 -5.32 -15.65
N THR A 131 -0.13 -5.03 -16.66
CA THR A 131 0.33 -4.65 -18.01
C THR A 131 0.00 -3.21 -18.38
N GLN A 132 -0.74 -2.49 -17.54
CA GLN A 132 -1.17 -1.12 -17.76
C GLN A 132 -0.08 -0.13 -17.35
N TYR A 133 0.11 0.96 -18.09
CA TYR A 133 1.05 2.04 -17.75
C TYR A 133 2.49 1.57 -17.46
N CYS A 134 2.93 0.46 -18.04
CA CYS A 134 4.32 0.01 -17.93
C CYS A 134 5.28 0.83 -18.82
N SER A 135 6.56 0.87 -18.46
CA SER A 135 7.60 1.43 -19.34
C SER A 135 8.00 0.44 -20.45
N PRO A 136 8.34 0.90 -21.66
CA PRO A 136 8.87 0.02 -22.71
C PRO A 136 10.07 -0.82 -22.22
N GLY A 137 9.97 -2.14 -22.35
CA GLY A 137 11.02 -3.08 -21.93
C GLY A 137 10.80 -3.72 -20.56
N VAL A 138 9.83 -3.24 -19.76
CA VAL A 138 9.43 -3.85 -18.48
C VAL A 138 7.92 -4.07 -18.51
N ASN A 139 7.46 -5.16 -19.13
CA ASN A 139 6.04 -5.53 -19.20
C ASN A 139 5.91 -7.07 -19.14
N PRO A 140 5.20 -7.66 -18.16
CA PRO A 140 4.45 -6.96 -17.11
C PRO A 140 5.36 -6.24 -16.11
N CYS A 141 4.79 -5.30 -15.35
CA CYS A 141 5.48 -4.48 -14.36
C CYS A 141 4.66 -4.39 -13.06
N HIS A 142 5.28 -3.95 -11.98
CA HIS A 142 4.65 -3.70 -10.69
C HIS A 142 4.52 -2.18 -10.37
N PHE A 143 5.26 -1.34 -11.08
CA PHE A 143 5.17 0.13 -10.99
C PHE A 143 4.27 0.72 -12.08
N TYR A 144 3.83 1.96 -11.91
CA TYR A 144 3.07 2.71 -12.92
C TYR A 144 3.91 3.85 -13.49
N ASN A 145 3.96 4.01 -14.81
CA ASN A 145 4.58 5.14 -15.51
C ASN A 145 3.50 6.12 -15.98
N VAL A 146 3.48 7.32 -15.39
CA VAL A 146 2.49 8.37 -15.71
C VAL A 146 2.98 9.39 -16.75
N GLY A 147 4.12 9.12 -17.41
CA GLY A 147 4.70 10.02 -18.38
C GLY A 147 5.07 11.37 -17.75
N GLN A 148 4.75 12.49 -18.39
CA GLN A 148 5.07 13.84 -17.90
C GLN A 148 4.14 14.32 -16.76
N GLY A 149 3.52 13.39 -16.02
CA GLY A 149 2.51 13.70 -15.02
C GLY A 149 1.15 14.03 -15.64
N ASP A 150 0.73 13.25 -16.64
CA ASP A 150 -0.61 13.37 -17.20
C ASP A 150 -1.64 13.18 -16.09
N SER A 151 -2.50 14.18 -15.87
CA SER A 151 -3.42 14.18 -14.73
C SER A 151 -4.45 13.06 -14.82
N GLN A 152 -4.89 12.68 -16.03
CA GLN A 152 -5.85 11.59 -16.18
C GLN A 152 -5.17 10.25 -15.91
N VAL A 153 -3.98 10.02 -16.46
CA VAL A 153 -3.22 8.79 -16.20
C VAL A 153 -2.90 8.66 -14.70
N PHE A 154 -2.55 9.76 -14.04
CA PHE A 154 -2.29 9.75 -12.61
C PHE A 154 -3.53 9.40 -11.79
N ILE A 155 -4.71 9.92 -12.15
CA ILE A 155 -6.00 9.55 -11.54
C ILE A 155 -6.27 8.06 -11.74
N ASP A 156 -6.16 7.56 -12.97
CA ASP A 156 -6.39 6.14 -13.29
C ASP A 156 -5.47 5.22 -12.47
N VAL A 157 -4.21 5.62 -12.29
CA VAL A 157 -3.22 4.89 -11.48
C VAL A 157 -3.62 4.88 -10.01
N LEU A 158 -4.05 6.02 -9.44
CA LEU A 158 -4.51 6.06 -8.06
C LEU A 158 -5.76 5.20 -7.83
N GLU A 159 -6.70 5.17 -8.79
CA GLU A 159 -7.86 4.30 -8.75
C GLU A 159 -7.47 2.82 -8.85
N ALA A 160 -6.50 2.47 -9.70
CA ALA A 160 -5.96 1.12 -9.81
C ALA A 160 -5.26 0.68 -8.51
N ILE A 161 -4.44 1.55 -7.93
CA ILE A 161 -3.79 1.32 -6.63
C ILE A 161 -4.85 1.15 -5.55
N GLN A 162 -5.90 1.98 -5.53
CA GLN A 162 -7.00 1.84 -4.56
C GLN A 162 -7.66 0.47 -4.66
N LYS A 163 -7.98 -0.02 -5.87
CA LYS A 163 -8.54 -1.35 -6.09
C LYS A 163 -7.62 -2.46 -5.56
N ASN A 164 -6.33 -2.40 -5.91
CA ASN A 164 -5.32 -3.36 -5.46
C ASN A 164 -5.05 -3.30 -3.95
N ALA A 165 -5.20 -2.12 -3.37
CA ALA A 165 -5.01 -1.87 -1.95
C ALA A 165 -6.11 -2.52 -1.12
N ILE A 166 -7.32 -2.71 -1.65
CA ILE A 166 -8.33 -3.59 -1.07
C ILE A 166 -7.87 -5.04 -1.28
N GLY A 167 -6.74 -5.37 -0.66
CA GLY A 167 -6.10 -6.65 -0.79
C GLY A 167 -6.99 -7.73 -0.20
N CYS A 168 -6.76 -8.97 -0.60
CA CYS A 168 -7.54 -10.12 -0.14
C CYS A 168 -6.99 -10.73 1.13
N THR A 169 -6.09 -10.04 1.82
CA THR A 169 -5.44 -10.51 3.03
C THR A 169 -5.37 -9.38 4.02
N TYR A 170 -5.83 -9.64 5.24
CA TYR A 170 -5.94 -8.66 6.31
C TYR A 170 -5.38 -9.24 7.60
N SER A 171 -4.60 -8.44 8.34
CA SER A 171 -4.17 -8.81 9.68
C SER A 171 -5.35 -8.85 10.64
N LEU A 172 -5.26 -9.68 11.68
CA LEU A 172 -6.22 -9.65 12.79
C LEU A 172 -6.23 -8.25 13.45
N PRO A 173 -7.41 -7.69 13.79
CA PRO A 173 -7.48 -6.42 14.51
C PRO A 173 -6.79 -6.52 15.86
N THR A 174 -6.05 -5.49 16.26
CA THR A 174 -5.57 -5.34 17.64
C THR A 174 -6.61 -4.54 18.42
N THR A 175 -7.08 -5.04 19.57
CA THR A 175 -7.97 -4.29 20.46
C THR A 175 -7.24 -3.85 21.72
N ASP A 176 -7.60 -2.69 22.26
CA ASP A 176 -7.05 -2.18 23.54
C ASP A 176 -7.40 -3.09 24.73
N ALA A 177 -8.34 -4.04 24.54
CA ALA A 177 -8.89 -4.92 25.56
C ALA A 177 -8.23 -6.32 25.64
N GLY A 178 -7.30 -6.68 24.73
CA GLY A 178 -6.54 -7.93 24.83
C GLY A 178 -6.47 -8.76 23.53
N ILE A 179 -6.28 -10.07 23.68
CA ILE A 179 -6.16 -11.03 22.57
C ILE A 179 -7.54 -11.21 21.92
N VAL A 180 -7.65 -10.88 20.64
CA VAL A 180 -8.83 -11.16 19.83
C VAL A 180 -9.02 -12.67 19.69
N ASP A 181 -10.21 -13.18 19.99
CA ASP A 181 -10.57 -14.57 19.71
C ASP A 181 -10.80 -14.74 18.20
N PRO A 182 -9.95 -15.51 17.49
CA PRO A 182 -10.13 -15.77 16.06
C PRO A 182 -11.46 -16.47 15.72
N ASN A 183 -12.15 -17.05 16.71
CA ASN A 183 -13.47 -17.65 16.51
C ASN A 183 -14.62 -16.66 16.59
N GLN A 184 -14.36 -15.42 17.02
CA GLN A 184 -15.36 -14.34 17.07
C GLN A 184 -15.13 -13.28 15.98
N ILE A 185 -14.42 -13.65 14.91
CA ILE A 185 -14.25 -12.80 13.73
C ILE A 185 -15.36 -13.04 12.73
N GLU A 186 -15.95 -11.94 12.28
CA GLU A 186 -16.88 -11.88 11.16
C GLU A 186 -16.31 -10.94 10.09
N VAL A 187 -16.42 -11.34 8.82
CA VAL A 187 -15.92 -10.55 7.69
C VAL A 187 -17.09 -10.22 6.79
N GLN A 188 -17.30 -8.93 6.54
CA GLN A 188 -18.37 -8.44 5.68
C GLN A 188 -17.81 -7.73 4.46
N TYR A 189 -18.45 -7.95 3.31
CA TYR A 189 -18.21 -7.19 2.09
C TYR A 189 -19.42 -6.30 1.80
N THR A 190 -19.20 -5.00 1.64
CA THR A 190 -20.22 -4.03 1.26
C THR A 190 -20.02 -3.58 -0.20
N PRO A 191 -20.87 -4.01 -1.14
CA PRO A 191 -20.80 -3.59 -2.54
C PRO A 191 -21.03 -2.08 -2.67
N GLY A 192 -20.24 -1.41 -3.51
CA GLY A 192 -20.31 0.03 -3.74
C GLY A 192 -20.06 0.87 -2.49
N GLY A 193 -19.56 0.27 -1.40
CA GLY A 193 -19.29 0.91 -0.10
C GLY A 193 -20.52 1.37 0.67
N THR A 194 -21.71 1.27 0.06
CA THR A 194 -22.99 1.77 0.57
C THR A 194 -24.15 0.80 0.34
N GLY A 195 -23.92 -0.31 -0.38
CA GLY A 195 -24.87 -1.38 -0.56
C GLY A 195 -25.16 -2.13 0.74
N THR A 196 -26.02 -3.15 0.65
CA THR A 196 -26.27 -4.03 1.79
C THR A 196 -25.02 -4.88 2.05
N PRO A 197 -24.46 -4.89 3.27
CA PRO A 197 -23.34 -5.75 3.62
C PRO A 197 -23.70 -7.24 3.42
N VAL A 198 -22.73 -8.00 2.93
CA VAL A 198 -22.81 -9.44 2.71
C VAL A 198 -21.78 -10.11 3.61
N ASP A 199 -22.24 -11.01 4.48
CA ASP A 199 -21.36 -11.80 5.33
C ASP A 199 -20.59 -12.81 4.49
N LEU A 200 -19.28 -12.88 4.72
CA LEU A 200 -18.40 -13.87 4.11
C LEU A 200 -18.23 -15.05 5.07
N GLU A 201 -18.49 -16.25 4.58
CA GLU A 201 -18.37 -17.49 5.34
C GLU A 201 -16.91 -17.80 5.65
N ARG A 202 -16.61 -18.12 6.92
CA ARG A 202 -15.27 -18.61 7.29
C ARG A 202 -15.14 -20.09 6.91
N VAL A 203 -14.21 -20.40 6.03
CA VAL A 203 -13.81 -21.78 5.67
C VAL A 203 -12.46 -22.15 6.30
N GLY A 204 -12.18 -23.45 6.37
CA GLY A 204 -11.02 -23.96 7.11
C GLY A 204 -9.66 -23.70 6.47
N SER A 205 -9.59 -23.47 5.16
CA SER A 205 -8.35 -23.20 4.42
C SER A 205 -8.65 -22.78 2.97
N ALA A 206 -7.59 -22.40 2.23
CA ALA A 206 -7.66 -22.15 0.79
C ALA A 206 -8.30 -23.31 -0.01
N ALA A 207 -8.08 -24.56 0.41
CA ALA A 207 -8.62 -25.73 -0.29
C ALA A 207 -10.15 -25.91 -0.10
N ALA A 208 -10.73 -25.27 0.92
CA ALA A 208 -12.15 -25.27 1.21
C ALA A 208 -12.89 -24.07 0.59
N CYS A 209 -12.21 -23.28 -0.25
CA CYS A 209 -12.76 -22.04 -0.76
C CYS A 209 -13.99 -22.21 -1.64
N VAL A 210 -14.99 -21.39 -1.35
CA VAL A 210 -16.25 -21.23 -2.07
C VAL A 210 -16.53 -19.75 -2.32
N ALA A 211 -17.61 -19.44 -3.03
CA ALA A 211 -18.06 -18.06 -3.19
C ALA A 211 -18.47 -17.45 -1.84
N ASN A 212 -18.27 -16.15 -1.68
CA ASN A 212 -18.55 -15.39 -0.45
C ASN A 212 -17.90 -16.01 0.80
N ALA A 213 -16.61 -16.32 0.73
CA ALA A 213 -15.88 -16.96 1.83
C ALA A 213 -14.50 -16.36 2.08
N TRP A 214 -13.95 -16.65 3.26
CA TRP A 214 -12.60 -16.31 3.69
C TRP A 214 -12.03 -17.39 4.62
N TYR A 215 -10.72 -17.42 4.84
CA TYR A 215 -10.05 -18.39 5.72
C TYR A 215 -8.87 -17.76 6.45
N TYR A 216 -8.34 -18.44 7.48
CA TYR A 216 -7.06 -18.05 8.08
C TYR A 216 -5.89 -18.69 7.35
N ASP A 217 -4.85 -17.92 7.06
CA ASP A 217 -3.60 -18.50 6.59
C ASP A 217 -2.84 -19.25 7.70
N GLY A 218 -1.65 -19.76 7.35
CA GLY A 218 -0.80 -20.50 8.27
C GLY A 218 0.17 -19.63 9.08
N SER A 219 0.06 -18.30 9.05
CA SER A 219 0.98 -17.45 9.81
C SER A 219 0.64 -17.42 11.30
N SER A 220 1.56 -16.89 12.10
CA SER A 220 1.38 -16.73 13.55
C SER A 220 1.82 -15.32 13.96
N PRO A 221 0.88 -14.39 14.24
CA PRO A 221 -0.58 -14.57 14.23
C PRO A 221 -1.15 -14.79 12.81
N PRO A 222 -2.31 -15.46 12.67
CA PRO A 222 -2.89 -15.75 11.36
C PRO A 222 -3.51 -14.50 10.72
N ASN A 223 -3.45 -14.40 9.40
CA ASN A 223 -4.15 -13.38 8.61
C ASN A 223 -5.50 -13.92 8.12
N ILE A 224 -6.48 -13.02 7.97
CA ILE A 224 -7.77 -13.23 7.31
C ILE A 224 -7.53 -13.14 5.81
N VAL A 225 -7.84 -14.20 5.05
CA VAL A 225 -7.65 -14.26 3.59
C VAL A 225 -8.98 -14.51 2.91
N LEU A 226 -9.41 -13.62 2.01
CA LEU A 226 -10.60 -13.85 1.18
C LEU A 226 -10.32 -15.00 0.21
N CYS A 227 -11.32 -15.86 0.02
CA CYS A 227 -11.25 -16.89 -1.01
C CYS A 227 -11.14 -16.26 -2.40
N PRO A 228 -10.49 -16.93 -3.38
CA PRO A 228 -10.18 -16.32 -4.68
C PRO A 228 -11.37 -15.66 -5.38
N SER A 229 -12.56 -16.28 -5.35
CA SER A 229 -13.77 -15.69 -5.94
C SER A 229 -14.27 -14.44 -5.20
N SER A 230 -14.20 -14.43 -3.87
CA SER A 230 -14.57 -13.27 -3.04
C SER A 230 -13.57 -12.13 -3.19
N CYS A 231 -12.29 -12.49 -3.22
CA CYS A 231 -11.18 -11.61 -3.53
C CYS A 231 -11.41 -10.88 -4.88
N SER A 232 -11.61 -11.63 -5.96
CA SER A 232 -11.86 -11.03 -7.29
C SER A 232 -13.11 -10.16 -7.34
N GLN A 233 -14.15 -10.49 -6.57
CA GLN A 233 -15.36 -9.66 -6.47
C GLN A 233 -15.08 -8.32 -5.79
N VAL A 234 -14.31 -8.34 -4.70
CA VAL A 234 -13.91 -7.15 -3.96
C VAL A 234 -12.98 -6.28 -4.79
N GLU A 235 -11.96 -6.88 -5.44
CA GLU A 235 -11.01 -6.17 -6.30
C GLU A 235 -11.67 -5.54 -7.54
N ALA A 236 -12.75 -6.15 -8.05
CA ALA A 236 -13.51 -5.63 -9.18
C ALA A 236 -14.41 -4.42 -8.82
N ASP A 237 -14.70 -4.21 -7.53
CA ASP A 237 -15.53 -3.11 -7.06
C ASP A 237 -14.67 -1.97 -6.48
N PRO A 238 -14.50 -0.85 -7.20
CA PRO A 238 -13.66 0.28 -6.77
C PRO A 238 -14.11 0.94 -5.48
N GLN A 239 -15.37 0.77 -5.10
CA GLN A 239 -15.94 1.36 -3.90
C GLN A 239 -16.17 0.30 -2.82
N ALA A 240 -15.69 -0.93 -3.03
CA ALA A 240 -15.78 -2.02 -2.06
C ALA A 240 -15.33 -1.57 -0.68
N ARG A 241 -16.08 -1.99 0.33
CA ARG A 241 -15.66 -1.91 1.73
C ARG A 241 -15.66 -3.32 2.29
N VAL A 242 -14.54 -3.71 2.88
CA VAL A 242 -14.43 -4.97 3.65
C VAL A 242 -14.26 -4.61 5.11
N ASP A 243 -15.12 -5.17 5.95
CA ASP A 243 -15.14 -4.96 7.39
C ASP A 243 -14.78 -6.24 8.12
N ILE A 244 -13.92 -6.10 9.12
CA ILE A 244 -13.54 -7.19 10.01
C ILE A 244 -14.12 -6.82 11.37
N LEU A 245 -15.22 -7.48 11.71
CA LEU A 245 -15.94 -7.28 12.95
C LEU A 245 -15.39 -8.25 13.99
N VAL A 246 -15.10 -7.71 15.17
CA VAL A 246 -14.68 -8.48 16.34
C VAL A 246 -15.87 -8.55 17.29
N GLY A 247 -16.30 -9.76 17.63
CA GLY A 247 -17.24 -9.95 18.72
C GLY A 247 -16.65 -9.42 20.03
N CYS A 248 -17.33 -8.47 20.65
CA CYS A 248 -17.06 -8.13 22.05
C CYS A 248 -17.91 -9.08 22.90
N GLU A 249 -17.29 -9.90 23.74
CA GLU A 249 -18.02 -10.53 24.84
C GLU A 249 -18.57 -9.41 25.73
N GLY A 250 -19.88 -9.23 25.69
CA GLY A 250 -20.59 -8.44 26.68
C GLY A 250 -20.33 -9.04 28.05
N SER A 251 -19.74 -8.23 28.93
CA SER A 251 -19.74 -8.44 30.38
C SER A 251 -21.12 -8.75 30.94
#